data_AF-A0A2E7BWG9-F1
#
_entry.id   AF-A0A2E7BWG9-F1
#
_cell.length_a   1.000
_cell.length_b   1.000
_cell.length_c   1.000
_cell.angle_alpha   90.00
_cell.angle_beta   90.00
_cell.angle_gamma   90.00
#
_symmetry.space_group_name_H-M   'P 1'
#
loop_
_entity.id
_entity.type
_entity.pdbx_description
1 polymer ?
#
loop_
_entity_poly.entity_id
_entity_poly.type
_entity_poly.pdbx_seq_one_letter_code
_entity_poly.pdbx_strand_id
1 'polypeptide(L)'
;MRIALPPERRIQADFSTRDAIKQAAKWTAMALLTLGMSTLVSGVLQQKEVLEKTRIVDPEGRTRGRIVCTATFKDILAHGILWHALILGTLGLAWLIAGSTSQAWLLSRCHLQVDEA
;
A
#
# COMPACT_ATOMS: atom_id res chain seq x y z
N MET A 1 13.93 3.01 3.83
CA MET A 1 13.53 4.31 4.38
C MET A 1 13.78 4.28 5.89
N ARG A 2 14.63 5.16 6.43
CA ARG A 2 14.85 5.30 7.88
C ARG A 2 14.18 6.61 8.31
N ILE A 3 13.15 6.54 9.13
CA ILE A 3 12.47 7.72 9.67
C ILE A 3 12.97 7.87 11.11
N ALA A 4 13.86 8.83 11.36
CA ALA A 4 14.22 9.24 12.71
C ALA A 4 13.18 10.27 13.16
N LEU A 5 12.30 9.87 14.07
CA LEU A 5 11.33 10.76 14.70
C LEU A 5 11.99 11.42 15.92
N PRO A 6 11.67 12.70 16.22
CA PRO A 6 11.90 13.25 17.55
C PRO A 6 11.22 12.36 18.60
N PRO A 7 11.78 12.22 19.82
CA PRO A 7 11.31 11.27 20.83
C PRO A 7 9.82 11.46 21.23
N GLU A 8 9.24 12.61 20.88
CA GLU A 8 7.92 13.05 21.33
C GLU A 8 6.83 12.82 20.27
N ARG A 9 7.22 12.52 19.02
CA ARG A 9 6.29 12.30 17.91
C ARG A 9 5.97 10.82 17.76
N ARG A 10 4.68 10.50 17.58
CA ARG A 10 4.22 9.13 17.36
C ARG A 10 3.60 8.97 15.98
N ILE A 11 3.71 7.76 15.42
CA ILE A 11 3.00 7.35 14.21
C ILE A 11 1.63 6.84 14.63
N GLN A 12 0.57 7.43 14.08
CA GLN A 12 -0.81 7.00 14.32
C GLN A 12 -1.45 6.62 12.99
N ALA A 13 -2.11 5.46 12.96
CA ALA A 13 -2.87 4.99 11.80
C ALA A 13 -4.37 5.12 12.09
N ASP A 14 -5.06 5.99 11.36
CA ASP A 14 -6.52 6.15 11.44
C ASP A 14 -7.25 5.08 10.60
N PHE A 15 -6.78 3.84 10.66
CA PHE A 15 -7.37 2.74 9.91
C PHE A 15 -8.48 2.07 10.72
N SER A 16 -9.73 2.37 10.40
CA SER A 16 -10.90 1.82 11.08
C SER A 16 -11.25 0.40 10.60
N THR A 17 -11.78 -0.44 11.50
CA THR A 17 -12.33 -1.77 11.17
C THR A 17 -13.37 -1.71 10.03
N ARG A 18 -14.11 -0.61 9.93
CA ARG A 18 -15.10 -0.41 8.85
C ARG A 18 -14.43 -0.28 7.48
N ASP A 19 -13.26 0.33 7.42
CA ASP A 19 -12.50 0.44 6.18
C ASP A 19 -11.89 -0.91 5.81
N ALA A 20 -11.41 -1.68 6.79
CA ALA A 20 -10.96 -3.06 6.58
C ALA A 20 -12.05 -3.93 5.93
N ILE A 21 -13.30 -3.83 6.40
CA ILE A 21 -14.44 -4.59 5.84
C ILE A 21 -14.74 -4.19 4.40
N LYS A 22 -14.80 -2.88 4.10
CA LYS A 22 -15.01 -2.39 2.73
C LYS A 22 -13.90 -2.85 1.80
N GLN A 23 -12.67 -2.83 2.30
CA GLN A 23 -11.48 -3.22 1.59
C GLN A 23 -11.47 -4.73 1.29
N ALA A 24 -11.86 -5.57 2.27
CA ALA A 24 -12.03 -7.00 2.09
C ALA A 24 -13.13 -7.33 1.07
N ALA A 25 -14.28 -6.64 1.12
CA ALA A 25 -15.36 -6.83 0.17
C ALA A 25 -14.95 -6.50 -1.28
N LYS A 26 -14.28 -5.37 -1.50
CA LYS A 26 -13.73 -5.01 -2.83
C LYS A 26 -12.72 -6.05 -3.32
N TRP A 27 -11.85 -6.53 -2.43
CA TRP A 27 -10.85 -7.52 -2.76
C TRP A 27 -11.48 -8.84 -3.21
N THR A 28 -12.46 -9.36 -2.46
CA THR A 28 -13.16 -10.61 -2.80
C THR A 28 -13.88 -10.49 -4.14
N ALA A 29 -14.58 -9.38 -4.39
CA ALA A 29 -15.25 -9.14 -5.67
C ALA A 29 -14.26 -9.14 -6.85
N MET A 30 -13.14 -8.41 -6.72
CA MET A 30 -12.13 -8.36 -7.78
C MET A 30 -11.37 -9.68 -7.94
N ALA A 31 -11.09 -10.42 -6.85
CA ALA A 31 -10.43 -11.71 -6.90
C ALA A 31 -11.23 -12.75 -7.68
N LEU A 32 -12.56 -12.78 -7.49
CA LEU A 32 -13.48 -13.65 -8.23
C LEU A 32 -13.55 -13.28 -9.72
N LEU A 33 -13.61 -11.98 -10.03
CA LEU A 33 -13.73 -11.50 -11.41
C LEU A 33 -12.47 -11.70 -12.27
N THR A 34 -11.30 -11.89 -11.65
CA THR A 34 -10.01 -11.87 -12.36
C THR A 34 -9.18 -13.15 -12.17
N LEU A 35 -9.79 -14.23 -11.66
CA LEU A 35 -9.12 -15.53 -11.43
C LEU A 35 -7.79 -15.41 -10.66
N GLY A 36 -7.77 -14.53 -9.65
CA GLY A 36 -6.59 -14.32 -8.81
C GLY A 36 -5.60 -13.25 -9.30
N MET A 37 -5.72 -12.71 -10.52
CA MET A 37 -4.88 -11.59 -10.99
C MET A 37 -5.04 -10.32 -10.14
N SER A 38 -6.27 -10.05 -9.67
CA SER A 38 -6.56 -8.95 -8.76
C SER A 38 -5.78 -9.03 -7.46
N THR A 39 -5.44 -10.23 -6.97
CA THR A 39 -4.83 -10.35 -5.64
C THR A 39 -3.51 -9.59 -5.51
N LEU A 40 -2.75 -9.49 -6.61
CA LEU A 40 -1.49 -8.74 -6.69
C LEU A 40 -1.74 -7.22 -6.73
N VAL A 41 -2.68 -6.75 -7.55
CA VAL A 41 -3.01 -5.33 -7.68
C VAL A 41 -3.69 -4.80 -6.40
N SER A 42 -4.63 -5.58 -5.88
CA SER A 42 -5.44 -5.21 -4.73
C SER A 42 -4.58 -5.15 -3.46
N GLY A 43 -3.66 -6.08 -3.23
CA GLY A 43 -2.74 -6.01 -2.08
C GLY A 43 -1.94 -4.70 -2.03
N VAL A 44 -1.48 -4.21 -3.17
CA VAL A 44 -0.74 -2.94 -3.27
C VAL A 44 -1.65 -1.72 -3.04
N LEU A 45 -2.88 -1.74 -3.58
CA LEU A 45 -3.86 -0.66 -3.35
C LEU A 45 -4.26 -0.56 -1.87
N GLN A 46 -4.45 -1.71 -1.24
CA GLN A 46 -4.77 -1.83 0.18
C GLN A 46 -3.65 -1.25 1.06
N GLN A 47 -2.40 -1.57 0.75
CA GLN A 47 -1.25 -1.03 1.47
C GLN A 47 -1.09 0.48 1.25
N LYS A 48 -1.31 0.97 0.04
CA LYS A 48 -1.34 2.40 -0.26
C LYS A 48 -2.39 3.13 0.58
N GLU A 49 -3.61 2.60 0.69
CA GLU A 49 -4.67 3.20 1.52
C GLU A 49 -4.29 3.26 3.01
N VAL A 50 -3.66 2.21 3.54
CA VAL A 50 -3.18 2.19 4.95
C VAL A 50 -2.05 3.20 5.16
N LEU A 51 -1.09 3.25 4.24
CA LEU A 51 0.04 4.18 4.30
C LEU A 51 -0.44 5.64 4.22
N GLU A 52 -1.37 5.96 3.33
CA GLU A 52 -1.92 7.31 3.18
C GLU A 52 -2.77 7.75 4.39
N LYS A 53 -3.32 6.81 5.14
CA LYS A 53 -4.00 7.07 6.43
C LYS A 53 -3.05 7.12 7.63
N THR A 54 -1.77 6.88 7.42
CA THR A 54 -0.76 6.94 8.47
C THR A 54 -0.25 8.38 8.62
N ARG A 55 -0.38 8.92 9.82
CA ARG A 55 -0.05 10.31 10.17
C ARG A 55 0.99 10.35 11.28
N ILE A 56 1.83 11.37 11.26
CA ILE A 56 2.70 11.72 12.38
C ILE A 56 1.96 12.75 13.21
N VAL A 57 1.78 12.46 14.50
CA VAL A 57 1.11 13.36 15.44
C VAL A 57 2.07 13.79 16.56
N ASP A 58 1.96 15.06 16.95
CA ASP A 58 2.65 15.63 18.11
C ASP A 58 1.99 15.17 19.44
N PRO A 59 2.65 15.38 20.60
CA PRO A 59 2.05 15.18 21.92
C PRO A 59 0.72 15.91 22.09
N GLU A 60 0.60 17.09 21.48
CA GLU A 60 -0.57 17.97 21.48
C GLU A 60 -1.70 17.49 20.55
N GLY A 61 -1.53 16.36 19.86
CA GLY A 61 -2.52 15.78 18.95
C GLY A 61 -2.59 16.45 17.57
N ARG A 62 -1.69 17.38 17.27
CA ARG A 62 -1.60 18.03 15.95
C ARG A 62 -0.94 17.12 14.93
N THR A 63 -1.49 17.03 13.72
CA THR A 63 -0.87 16.29 12.60
C THR A 63 0.31 17.11 12.07
N ARG A 64 1.51 16.54 12.11
CA ARG A 64 2.77 17.17 11.66
C ARG A 64 3.29 16.58 10.34
N GLY A 65 2.64 15.55 9.81
CA GLY A 65 2.99 14.99 8.52
C GLY A 65 2.21 13.72 8.19
N ARG A 66 2.26 13.31 6.92
CA ARG A 66 1.59 12.11 6.41
C ARG A 66 2.46 11.40 5.38
N ILE A 67 2.29 10.10 5.24
CA ILE A 67 2.93 9.35 4.15
C ILE A 67 2.08 9.54 2.90
N VAL A 68 2.70 9.98 1.80
CA VAL A 68 2.04 10.14 0.51
C VAL A 68 2.71 9.22 -0.50
N CYS A 69 1.91 8.38 -1.16
CA CYS A 69 2.38 7.48 -2.19
C CYS A 69 2.04 8.02 -3.57
N THR A 70 3.06 8.27 -4.39
CA THR A 70 2.91 8.84 -5.75
C THR A 70 2.39 7.83 -6.78
N ALA A 71 2.42 6.54 -6.46
CA ALA A 71 1.92 5.48 -7.33
C ALA A 71 0.44 5.69 -7.64
N THR A 72 0.10 5.86 -8.92
CA THR A 72 -1.27 5.96 -9.39
C THR A 72 -1.88 4.58 -9.59
N PHE A 73 -3.20 4.50 -9.71
CA PHE A 73 -3.88 3.23 -10.03
C PHE A 73 -3.37 2.61 -11.33
N LYS A 74 -3.06 3.43 -12.34
CA LYS A 74 -2.51 2.97 -13.62
C LYS A 74 -1.14 2.31 -13.44
N ASP A 75 -0.26 2.89 -12.62
CA ASP A 75 1.06 2.32 -12.34
C ASP A 75 0.95 0.96 -11.65
N ILE A 76 0.07 0.87 -10.65
CA ILE A 76 -0.17 -0.36 -9.89
C ILE A 76 -0.76 -1.45 -10.79
N LEU A 77 -1.71 -1.09 -11.66
CA LEU A 77 -2.30 -2.01 -12.62
C LEU A 77 -1.27 -2.52 -13.63
N ALA A 78 -0.46 -1.64 -14.21
CA ALA A 78 0.59 -2.02 -15.15
C ALA A 78 1.62 -2.97 -14.49
N HIS A 79 2.03 -2.69 -13.25
CA HIS A 79 2.92 -3.56 -12.48
C HIS A 79 2.29 -4.94 -12.22
N GLY A 80 1.01 -4.98 -11.87
CA GLY A 80 0.28 -6.24 -11.65
C GLY A 80 0.16 -7.09 -12.92
N ILE A 81 -0.08 -6.47 -14.08
CA ILE A 81 -0.15 -7.17 -15.37
C ILE A 81 1.19 -7.82 -15.70
N LEU A 82 2.30 -7.11 -15.51
CA LEU A 82 3.65 -7.64 -15.75
C LEU A 82 3.93 -8.89 -14.90
N TRP A 83 3.61 -8.83 -13.60
CA TRP A 83 3.79 -9.97 -12.71
C TRP A 83 2.89 -11.15 -13.06
N HIS A 84 1.65 -10.88 -13.47
CA HIS A 84 0.75 -11.95 -13.87
C HIS A 84 1.26 -12.70 -15.11
N ALA A 85 1.80 -11.99 -16.10
CA ALA A 85 2.44 -12.61 -17.26
C ALA A 85 3.65 -13.48 -16.86
N LEU A 86 4.48 -12.99 -15.93
CA LEU A 86 5.62 -13.76 -15.39
C LEU A 86 5.16 -15.01 -14.63
N ILE A 87 4.09 -14.93 -13.84
CA ILE A 87 3.52 -16.07 -13.10
C ILE A 87 3.03 -17.13 -14.07
N LEU A 88 2.31 -16.75 -15.13
CA LEU A 88 1.88 -17.69 -16.16
C LEU A 88 3.07 -18.33 -16.88
N GLY A 89 4.06 -17.54 -17.27
CA GLY A 89 5.26 -18.04 -17.96
C GLY A 89 6.15 -18.95 -17.10
N THR A 90 6.13 -18.77 -15.78
CA THR A 90 6.93 -19.55 -14.81
C THR A 90 6.13 -20.65 -14.11
N LEU A 91 4.90 -20.95 -14.57
CA LEU A 91 4.00 -21.92 -13.94
C LEU A 91 3.78 -21.67 -12.44
N GLY A 92 3.72 -20.40 -12.03
CA GLY A 92 3.47 -20.01 -10.64
C GLY A 92 4.71 -19.67 -9.83
N LEU A 93 5.93 -19.93 -10.31
CA LEU A 93 7.15 -19.74 -9.52
C LEU A 93 7.39 -18.26 -9.16
N ALA A 94 7.09 -17.35 -10.08
CA ALA A 94 7.19 -15.91 -9.85
C ALA A 94 6.27 -15.41 -8.72
N TRP A 95 5.23 -16.17 -8.34
CA TRP A 95 4.31 -15.78 -7.28
C TRP A 95 5.01 -15.67 -5.91
N LEU A 96 6.04 -16.49 -5.67
CA LEU A 96 6.81 -16.49 -4.42
C LEU A 96 7.50 -15.16 -4.12
N ILE A 97 7.86 -14.40 -5.16
CA ILE A 97 8.57 -13.12 -5.05
C ILE A 97 7.70 -11.92 -5.40
N ALA A 98 6.60 -12.12 -6.13
CA ALA A 98 5.74 -11.04 -6.61
C ALA A 98 5.20 -10.16 -5.47
N GLY A 99 4.84 -10.76 -4.33
CA GLY A 99 4.30 -10.03 -3.17
C GLY A 99 5.31 -9.09 -2.52
N SER A 100 6.48 -9.60 -2.13
CA SER A 100 7.52 -8.82 -1.45
C SER A 100 8.13 -7.75 -2.36
N THR A 101 8.30 -8.06 -3.64
CA THR A 101 8.79 -7.10 -4.64
C THR A 101 7.78 -5.99 -4.92
N SER A 102 6.48 -6.31 -5.01
CA SER A 102 5.43 -5.30 -5.17
C SER A 102 5.36 -4.34 -3.98
N GLN A 103 5.60 -4.84 -2.76
CA GLN A 103 5.70 -4.01 -1.55
C GLN A 103 6.89 -3.08 -1.58
N ALA A 104 8.08 -3.61 -1.90
CA ALA A 104 9.29 -2.81 -2.03
C ALA A 104 9.15 -1.73 -3.10
N TRP A 105 8.52 -2.08 -4.23
CA TRP A 105 8.19 -1.15 -5.30
C TRP A 105 7.24 -0.04 -4.84
N LEU A 106 6.16 -0.37 -4.11
CA LEU A 106 5.25 0.64 -3.58
C LEU A 106 5.94 1.59 -2.61
N LEU A 107 6.70 1.05 -1.65
CA LEU A 107 7.41 1.83 -0.65
C LEU A 107 8.46 2.76 -1.25
N SER A 108 9.09 2.36 -2.36
CA SER A 108 10.01 3.23 -3.11
C SER A 108 9.32 4.47 -3.70
N ARG A 109 7.99 4.43 -3.86
CA ARG A 109 7.16 5.53 -4.39
C ARG A 109 6.45 6.35 -3.30
N CYS A 110 6.65 6.00 -2.03
CA CYS A 110 6.08 6.71 -0.90
C CYS A 110 7.13 7.62 -0.26
N HIS A 111 6.73 8.85 0.04
CA HIS A 111 7.56 9.82 0.76
C HIS A 111 6.78 10.41 1.92
N LEU A 112 7.50 10.88 2.94
CA LEU A 112 6.90 11.57 4.06
C LEU A 112 6.74 13.05 3.70
N GLN A 113 5.51 13.53 3.67
CA GLN A 113 5.19 14.93 3.55
C GLN A 113 5.02 15.51 4.96
N VAL A 114 5.94 16.37 5.40
CA VAL A 114 5.87 17.07 6.68
C VAL A 114 5.09 18.37 6.47
N ASP A 115 4.05 18.59 7.26
CA ASP A 115 3.35 19.88 7.29
C ASP A 115 4.13 20.81 8.22
N GLU A 116 4.85 21.77 7.63
CA GLU A 116 5.49 22.86 8.37
C GLU A 116 4.40 23.84 8.83
N ALA A 117 3.90 23.63 10.05
CA ALA A 117 2.95 24.52 10.72
C ALA A 117 3.47 24.97 12.08
#